data_AF-A0A6I3ZFQ7-F1
#
_entry.id   AF-A0A6I3ZFQ7-F1
#
_cell.length_a   1.000
_cell.length_b   1.000
_cell.length_c   1.000
_cell.angle_alpha   90.00
_cell.angle_beta   90.00
_cell.angle_gamma   90.00
#
_symmetry.space_group_name_H-M   'P 1'
#
loop_
_entity.id
_entity.type
_entity.pdbx_description
1 polymer ?
#
loop_
_entity_poly.entity_id
_entity_poly.type
_entity_poly.pdbx_seq_one_letter_code
_entity_poly.pdbx_strand_id
1 'polypeptide(L)'
;MAPELRVDPQVLTAAASTMTSCGSAVGDLKPGEPLNSAAAGMSGLATGAACQRVGPQLTTDSQNLGKAVTGFADSLRTAATKYVDTDSTAGGAINKTMPGR
;
A
#
# COMPACT_ATOMS: atom_id res chain seq x y z
N MET A 1 2.10 -3.12 -35.94
CA MET A 1 1.98 -2.20 -34.80
C MET A 1 1.15 -2.92 -33.76
N ALA A 2 1.76 -3.33 -32.63
CA ALA A 2 1.03 -3.98 -31.55
C ALA A 2 0.07 -2.96 -30.91
N PRO A 3 -1.14 -3.36 -30.49
CA PRO A 3 -2.06 -2.45 -29.82
C PRO A 3 -1.42 -1.97 -28.52
N GLU A 4 -1.34 -0.65 -28.37
CA GLU A 4 -0.83 -0.02 -27.16
C GLU A 4 -1.76 -0.37 -26.00
N LEU A 5 -1.25 -1.09 -25.00
CA LEU A 5 -2.02 -1.36 -23.79
C LEU A 5 -2.50 -0.02 -23.21
N ARG A 6 -3.80 0.13 -22.99
CA ARG A 6 -4.35 1.33 -22.31
C ARG A 6 -3.86 1.51 -20.88
N VAL A 7 -3.27 0.45 -20.30
CA VAL A 7 -2.73 0.44 -18.95
C VAL A 7 -1.26 0.03 -19.03
N ASP A 8 -0.36 0.91 -18.60
CA ASP A 8 1.05 0.59 -18.46
C ASP A 8 1.29 -0.22 -17.17
N PRO A 9 1.65 -1.52 -17.27
CA PRO A 9 1.87 -2.37 -16.11
C PRO A 9 3.10 -1.95 -15.29
N GLN A 10 4.08 -1.29 -15.92
CA GLN A 10 5.26 -0.77 -15.21
C GLN A 10 4.87 0.42 -14.33
N VAL A 11 4.01 1.31 -14.82
CA VAL A 11 3.48 2.43 -14.02
C VAL A 11 2.65 1.92 -12.84
N LEU A 12 1.81 0.90 -13.03
CA LEU A 12 1.07 0.27 -11.92
C LEU A 12 2.02 -0.34 -10.88
N THR A 13 3.08 -1.02 -11.33
CA THR A 13 4.06 -1.66 -10.43
C THR A 13 4.90 -0.63 -9.67
N ALA A 14 5.27 0.47 -10.33
CA ALA A 14 5.96 1.59 -9.71
C ALA A 14 5.07 2.27 -8.66
N ALA A 15 3.81 2.55 -8.99
CA ALA A 15 2.83 3.09 -8.05
C ALA A 15 2.64 2.18 -6.83
N ALA A 16 2.48 0.87 -7.04
CA ALA A 16 2.39 -0.11 -5.97
C ALA A 16 3.63 -0.09 -5.06
N SER A 17 4.82 0.04 -5.63
CA SER A 17 6.07 0.09 -4.86
C SER A 17 6.14 1.35 -3.99
N THR A 18 5.80 2.52 -4.54
CA THR A 18 5.69 3.77 -3.77
C THR A 18 4.66 3.65 -2.65
N MET A 19 3.47 3.10 -2.94
CA MET A 19 2.43 2.91 -1.94
C MET A 19 2.85 1.93 -0.85
N THR A 20 3.59 0.87 -1.20
CA THR A 20 4.14 -0.06 -0.19
C THR A 20 5.09 0.69 0.74
N SER A 21 6.02 1.49 0.19
CA SER A 21 6.94 2.28 1.00
C SER A 21 6.21 3.27 1.92
N CYS A 22 5.19 3.96 1.40
CA CYS A 22 4.37 4.88 2.20
C CYS A 22 3.58 4.14 3.29
N GLY A 23 2.96 3.01 2.95
CA GLY A 23 2.19 2.19 3.88
C GLY A 23 3.05 1.65 5.02
N SER A 24 4.27 1.18 4.72
CA SER A 24 5.25 0.79 5.74
C SER A 24 5.63 1.97 6.61
N ALA A 25 6.02 3.11 6.02
CA ALA A 25 6.42 4.29 6.77
C ALA A 25 5.31 4.79 7.72
N VAL A 26 4.05 4.76 7.28
CA VAL A 26 2.89 5.13 8.11
C VAL A 26 2.62 4.09 9.19
N GLY A 27 2.69 2.80 8.85
CA GLY A 27 2.49 1.71 9.82
C GLY A 27 3.55 1.67 10.91
N ASP A 28 4.75 2.14 10.61
CA ASP A 28 5.87 2.24 11.53
C ASP A 28 5.81 3.50 12.43
N LEU A 29 4.89 4.43 12.17
CA LEU A 29 4.64 5.53 13.07
C LEU A 29 4.12 4.98 14.40
N LYS A 30 4.83 5.28 15.49
CA LYS A 30 4.46 4.93 16.86
C LYS A 30 4.11 6.19 17.66
N PRO A 31 3.05 6.93 17.30
CA PRO A 31 2.67 8.16 18.00
C PRO A 31 2.30 7.92 19.48
N GLY A 32 1.98 6.67 19.87
CA GLY A 32 1.74 6.30 21.25
C GLY A 32 2.96 6.39 22.17
N GLU A 33 4.18 6.19 21.67
CA GLU A 33 5.41 6.33 22.47
C GLU A 33 5.62 7.75 23.03
N PRO A 34 5.65 8.81 22.19
CA PRO A 34 5.80 10.17 22.70
C PRO A 34 4.60 10.60 23.55
N LEU A 35 3.39 10.14 23.24
CA LEU A 35 2.21 10.42 24.05
C LEU A 35 2.29 9.76 25.44
N ASN A 36 2.76 8.52 25.52
CA ASN A 36 2.99 7.84 26.80
C ASN A 36 4.12 8.49 27.60
N SER A 37 5.19 8.91 26.93
CA SER A 37 6.28 9.67 27.57
C SER A 37 5.78 11.01 28.12
N ALA A 38 4.98 11.75 27.35
CA ALA A 38 4.38 13.01 27.79
C ALA A 38 3.41 12.78 28.97
N ALA A 39 2.62 11.71 28.91
CA ALA A 39 1.71 11.35 29.99
C ALA A 39 2.42 11.07 31.31
N ALA A 40 3.58 10.40 31.26
CA ALA A 40 4.40 10.14 32.44
C ALA A 40 4.86 11.44 33.13
N GLY A 41 5.24 12.46 32.35
CA GLY A 41 5.59 13.79 32.85
C GLY A 41 4.39 14.60 33.38
N MET A 42 3.16 14.17 33.07
CA MET A 42 1.90 14.81 33.48
C MET A 42 1.07 13.92 34.43
N SER A 43 1.74 13.04 35.18
CA SER A 43 1.07 12.10 36.09
C SER A 43 0.15 12.81 37.08
N GLY A 44 -1.10 12.35 37.20
CA GLY A 44 -2.11 12.96 38.06
C GLY A 44 -2.93 14.08 37.40
N LEU A 45 -2.55 14.55 36.20
CA LEU A 45 -3.34 15.50 35.42
C LEU A 45 -4.29 14.77 34.46
N ALA A 46 -5.46 15.34 34.22
CA ALA A 46 -6.42 14.82 33.25
C ALA A 46 -5.83 14.67 31.83
N THR A 47 -4.90 15.55 31.45
CA THR A 47 -4.19 15.49 30.18
C THR A 47 -3.29 14.27 30.07
N GLY A 48 -2.60 13.87 31.14
CA GLY A 48 -1.80 12.64 31.17
C GLY A 48 -2.66 11.39 30.96
N ALA A 49 -3.82 11.33 31.63
CA ALA A 49 -4.78 10.24 31.43
C ALA A 49 -5.37 10.21 30.00
N ALA A 50 -5.61 11.37 29.39
CA ALA A 50 -6.05 11.46 28.00
C ALA A 50 -4.98 10.94 27.03
N CYS A 51 -3.71 11.33 27.22
CA CYS A 51 -2.59 10.85 26.41
C CYS A 51 -2.43 9.31 26.49
N GLN A 52 -2.56 8.72 27.69
CA GLN A 52 -2.51 7.26 27.87
C GLN A 52 -3.66 6.51 27.17
N ARG A 53 -4.84 7.13 27.07
CA ARG A 53 -5.99 6.54 26.36
C ARG A 53 -5.84 6.64 24.84
N VAL A 54 -5.38 7.79 24.34
CA VAL A 54 -5.33 8.08 22.90
C VAL A 54 -4.10 7.49 22.23
N GLY A 55 -2.96 7.39 22.93
CA GLY A 55 -1.70 6.86 22.38
C GLY A 55 -1.82 5.46 21.72
N PRO A 56 -2.44 4.47 22.39
CA PRO A 56 -2.69 3.15 21.81
C PRO A 56 -3.63 3.17 20.60
N GLN A 57 -4.64 4.05 20.62
CA GLN A 57 -5.58 4.18 19.50
C GLN A 57 -4.89 4.73 18.26
N LEU A 58 -4.15 5.84 18.38
CA LEU A 58 -3.40 6.42 17.25
C LEU A 58 -2.34 5.46 16.69
N THR A 59 -1.69 4.68 17.56
CA THR A 59 -0.74 3.65 17.12
C THR A 59 -1.44 2.55 16.32
N THR A 60 -2.62 2.12 16.77
CA THR A 60 -3.43 1.12 16.06
C THR A 60 -3.94 1.67 14.73
N ASP A 61 -4.40 2.92 14.70
CA ASP A 61 -4.89 3.56 13.48
C ASP A 61 -3.78 3.72 12.44
N SER A 62 -2.56 4.08 12.87
CA SER A 62 -1.38 4.15 12.01
C SER A 62 -1.04 2.79 11.39
N GLN A 63 -1.07 1.72 12.18
CA GLN A 63 -0.86 0.35 11.70
C GLN A 63 -1.96 -0.10 10.72
N ASN A 64 -3.22 0.21 11.02
CA ASN A 64 -4.36 -0.13 10.17
C ASN A 64 -4.30 0.61 8.84
N LEU A 65 -3.96 1.90 8.86
CA LEU A 65 -3.77 2.71 7.67
C LEU A 65 -2.60 2.17 6.84
N GLY A 66 -1.46 1.85 7.47
CA GLY A 66 -0.32 1.23 6.81
C GLY A 66 -0.71 -0.06 6.08
N LYS A 67 -1.43 -0.96 6.76
CA LYS A 67 -1.95 -2.21 6.18
C LYS A 67 -2.92 -1.97 5.01
N ALA A 68 -3.80 -0.99 5.12
CA ALA A 68 -4.75 -0.67 4.06
C ALA A 68 -4.03 -0.18 2.80
N VAL A 69 -3.03 0.69 2.96
CA VAL A 69 -2.22 1.21 1.85
C VAL A 69 -1.39 0.10 1.21
N THR A 70 -0.75 -0.77 1.99
CA THR A 70 -0.01 -1.92 1.44
C THR A 70 -0.94 -2.92 0.74
N GLY A 71 -2.13 -3.19 1.28
CA GLY A 71 -3.10 -4.07 0.65
C GLY A 71 -3.63 -3.53 -0.68
N PHE A 72 -3.77 -2.21 -0.81
CA PHE A 72 -4.10 -1.58 -2.08
C PHE A 72 -2.93 -1.68 -3.08
N ALA A 73 -1.69 -1.53 -2.61
CA ALA A 73 -0.50 -1.76 -3.44
C ALA A 73 -0.44 -3.19 -4.01
N ASP A 74 -0.79 -4.20 -3.22
CA ASP A 74 -0.86 -5.59 -3.70
C ASP A 74 -1.98 -5.79 -4.74
N SER A 75 -3.09 -5.08 -4.59
CA SER A 75 -4.16 -5.08 -5.59
C SER A 75 -3.68 -4.48 -6.93
N LEU A 76 -2.89 -3.40 -6.88
CA LEU A 76 -2.25 -2.80 -8.06
C LEU A 76 -1.25 -3.76 -8.73
N ARG A 77 -0.41 -4.45 -7.96
CA ARG A 77 0.50 -5.48 -8.52
C ARG A 77 -0.27 -6.61 -9.18
N THR A 78 -1.32 -7.10 -8.52
CA THR A 78 -2.19 -8.15 -9.06
C THR A 78 -2.83 -7.72 -10.38
N ALA A 79 -3.28 -6.46 -10.47
CA ALA A 79 -3.82 -5.91 -11.70
C ALA A 79 -2.75 -5.84 -12.81
N ALA A 80 -1.54 -5.38 -12.50
CA ALA A 80 -0.43 -5.33 -13.46
C ALA A 80 -0.11 -6.72 -14.03
N THR A 81 0.00 -7.74 -13.18
CA THR A 81 0.22 -9.13 -13.59
C THR A 81 -0.89 -9.62 -14.51
N LYS A 82 -2.16 -9.37 -14.17
CA LYS A 82 -3.30 -9.76 -15.02
C LYS A 82 -3.25 -9.11 -16.41
N TYR A 83 -2.84 -7.84 -16.51
CA TYR A 83 -2.68 -7.18 -17.81
C TYR A 83 -1.60 -7.85 -18.65
N VAL A 84 -0.45 -8.16 -18.06
CA VAL A 84 0.66 -8.85 -18.74
C VAL A 84 0.26 -10.26 -19.20
N ASP A 85 -0.39 -11.03 -18.33
CA ASP A 85 -0.81 -12.41 -18.63
C ASP A 85 -1.87 -12.45 -19.74
N THR A 86 -2.82 -11.51 -19.70
CA THR A 86 -3.87 -11.40 -20.73
C THR A 86 -3.27 -11.02 -22.08
N ASP A 87 -2.35 -10.06 -22.11
CA ASP A 87 -1.67 -9.63 -23.33
C ASP A 87 -0.84 -10.77 -23.94
N SER A 88 -0.06 -11.47 -23.12
CA SER A 88 0.73 -12.63 -23.53
C SER A 88 -0.15 -13.75 -24.11
N THR A 89 -1.29 -14.03 -23.46
CA THR A 89 -2.26 -15.04 -23.93
C THR A 89 -2.88 -14.65 -25.27
N ALA A 90 -3.29 -13.39 -25.42
CA ALA A 90 -3.85 -12.86 -26.66
C ALA A 90 -2.80 -12.89 -27.79
N GLY A 91 -1.56 -12.47 -27.52
CA GLY A 91 -0.44 -12.53 -28.46
C GLY A 91 -0.15 -13.95 -28.93
N GLY A 92 -0.18 -14.93 -28.01
CA GLY A 92 -0.04 -16.34 -28.33
C GLY A 92 -1.16 -16.88 -29.22
N ALA A 93 -2.42 -16.50 -28.96
CA ALA A 93 -3.56 -16.87 -29.79
C ALA A 93 -3.51 -16.24 -31.19
N ILE A 94 -3.09 -14.98 -31.29
CA ILE A 94 -2.88 -14.29 -32.57
C ILE A 94 -1.76 -14.98 -33.36
N ASN A 95 -0.61 -15.24 -32.75
CA ASN A 95 0.51 -15.93 -33.40
C ASN A 95 0.12 -17.34 -33.89
N LYS A 96 -0.70 -18.05 -33.11
CA LYS A 96 -1.22 -19.37 -33.48
C LYS A 96 -2.22 -19.32 -34.65
N THR A 97 -2.98 -18.24 -34.79
CA THR A 97 -3.99 -18.09 -35.85
C THR A 97 -3.46 -17.37 -37.09
N MET A 98 -2.35 -16.63 -36.98
CA MET A 98 -1.65 -15.96 -38.08
C MET A 98 -0.12 -16.19 -38.01
N PRO A 99 0.35 -17.42 -38.29
CA PRO A 99 1.79 -17.70 -38.30
C PRO A 99 2.44 -17.04 -39.52
N GLY A 100 3.36 -16.09 -39.29
CA GLY A 100 4.24 -15.54 -40.34
C GLY A 100 3.91 -14.15 -40.90
N ARG A 101 3.25 -13.26 -40.14
CA ARG A 101 3.20 -11.82 -40.43
C ARG A 101 3.95 -11.01 -39.39
#